data_AF-A0A833DC00-F1
#
_entry.id   AF-A0A833DC00-F1
#
_cell.length_a   1.000
_cell.length_b   1.000
_cell.length_c   1.000
_cell.angle_alpha   90.00
_cell.angle_beta   90.00
_cell.angle_gamma   90.00
#
_symmetry.space_group_name_H-M   'P 1'
#
loop_
_entity.id
_entity.type
_entity.pdbx_description
1 polymer ?
#
loop_
_entity_poly.entity_id
_entity_poly.type
_entity_poly.pdbx_seq_one_letter_code
_entity_poly.pdbx_strand_id
1 'polypeptide(L)'
;MELTPEIQSTVAKGLSLLVVMLSTGSLARYFSVRVNYTRKINHFAIFFLPVFIDKQFDAETFTDFVYLAISAVITTISLLVFYEPIRKLIPPYQLMFEGFDRPEDRPYTLAWIWTQFAAGFAVMLPMIWLFGQWGLASLVLIPILINVVGDGLAEPVGIRFGTHEYKTKALFTNKEYVRTLEG
;
A
#
# COMPACT_ATOMS: atom_id res chain seq x y z
N MET A 1 30.89 -6.78 -9.66
CA MET A 1 29.91 -5.77 -10.11
C MET A 1 29.54 -5.00 -8.85
N GLU A 2 29.97 -3.74 -8.73
CA GLU A 2 29.59 -2.92 -7.57
C GLU A 2 28.09 -2.60 -7.67
N LEU A 3 27.36 -2.84 -6.59
CA LEU A 3 25.92 -2.53 -6.55
C LEU A 3 25.77 -1.02 -6.36
N THR A 4 25.12 -0.36 -7.31
CA THR A 4 24.83 1.08 -7.19
C THR A 4 23.89 1.35 -6.01
N PRO A 5 23.90 2.56 -5.44
CA PRO A 5 23.01 2.92 -4.33
C PRO A 5 21.53 2.66 -4.62
N GLU A 6 21.09 2.87 -5.85
CA GLU A 6 19.71 2.63 -6.29
C GLU A 6 19.38 1.13 -6.27
N ILE A 7 20.29 0.27 -6.72
CA ILE A 7 20.09 -1.19 -6.69
C ILE A 7 20.04 -1.67 -5.24
N GLN A 8 20.95 -1.18 -4.38
CA GLN A 8 20.95 -1.51 -2.96
C GLN A 8 19.65 -1.10 -2.28
N SER A 9 19.19 0.13 -2.52
CA SER A 9 17.91 0.64 -2.04
C SER A 9 16.73 -0.21 -2.54
N THR A 10 16.70 -0.55 -3.83
CA THR A 10 15.65 -1.38 -4.44
C THR A 10 15.55 -2.75 -3.78
N VAL A 11 16.68 -3.42 -3.59
CA VAL A 11 16.74 -4.74 -2.95
C VAL A 11 16.31 -4.64 -1.49
N ALA A 12 16.80 -3.64 -0.74
CA ALA A 12 16.43 -3.41 0.64
C ALA A 12 14.91 -3.14 0.80
N LYS A 13 14.31 -2.38 -0.11
CA LYS A 13 12.85 -2.16 -0.16
C LYS A 13 12.09 -3.45 -0.37
N GLY A 14 12.46 -4.23 -1.39
CA GLY A 14 11.81 -5.49 -1.71
C GLY A 14 11.84 -6.46 -0.54
N LEU A 15 13.01 -6.63 0.08
CA LEU A 15 13.18 -7.48 1.27
C LEU A 15 12.37 -6.98 2.46
N SER A 16 12.39 -5.67 2.74
CA SER A 16 11.67 -5.09 3.88
C SER A 16 10.16 -5.25 3.73
N LEU A 17 9.62 -4.97 2.54
CA LEU A 17 8.19 -5.14 2.26
C LEU A 17 7.80 -6.62 2.31
N LEU A 18 8.62 -7.52 1.77
CA LEU A 18 8.40 -8.97 1.86
C LEU A 18 8.27 -9.43 3.32
N VAL A 19 9.20 -9.00 4.18
CA VAL A 19 9.19 -9.33 5.61
C VAL A 19 7.94 -8.79 6.29
N VAL A 20 7.54 -7.55 6.01
CA VAL A 20 6.30 -6.97 6.57
C VAL A 20 5.07 -7.76 6.13
N MET A 21 4.95 -8.11 4.85
CA MET A 21 3.80 -8.84 4.33
C MET A 21 3.70 -10.26 4.92
N LEU A 22 4.83 -10.95 5.08
CA LEU A 22 4.87 -12.26 5.75
C LEU A 22 4.51 -12.14 7.23
N SER A 23 5.03 -11.12 7.90
CA SER A 23 4.79 -10.88 9.33
C SER A 23 3.32 -10.56 9.58
N THR A 24 2.73 -9.65 8.80
CA THR A 24 1.32 -9.27 8.90
C THR A 24 0.37 -10.42 8.57
N GLY A 25 0.71 -11.24 7.56
CA GLY A 25 0.01 -12.49 7.28
C GLY A 25 0.06 -13.47 8.46
N SER A 26 1.23 -13.60 9.09
CA SER A 26 1.42 -14.45 10.27
C SER A 26 0.63 -13.95 11.48
N LEU A 27 0.59 -12.63 11.70
CA LEU A 27 -0.24 -12.01 12.74
C LEU A 27 -1.73 -12.30 12.54
N ALA A 28 -2.22 -12.20 11.30
CA ALA A 28 -3.61 -12.49 10.97
C ALA A 28 -3.94 -13.98 11.18
N ARG A 29 -3.10 -14.89 10.65
CA ARG A 29 -3.35 -16.34 10.68
C ARG A 29 -3.15 -16.97 12.05
N TYR A 30 -2.01 -16.72 12.70
CA TYR A 30 -1.56 -17.46 13.88
C TYR A 30 -1.87 -16.74 15.19
N PHE A 31 -1.98 -15.42 15.17
CA PHE A 31 -2.25 -14.60 16.37
C PHE A 31 -3.65 -13.99 16.37
N SER A 32 -4.48 -14.28 15.36
CA SER A 32 -5.85 -13.78 15.20
C SER A 32 -5.97 -12.26 15.31
N VAL A 33 -4.92 -11.52 14.92
CA VAL A 33 -4.97 -10.07 14.84
C VAL A 33 -5.96 -9.68 13.75
N ARG A 34 -6.85 -8.71 14.03
CA ARG A 34 -7.85 -8.29 13.05
C ARG A 34 -7.17 -7.77 11.78
N VAL A 35 -7.64 -8.24 10.63
CA VAL A 35 -7.05 -7.92 9.32
C VAL A 35 -7.07 -6.42 9.02
N ASN A 36 -8.03 -5.68 9.57
CA ASN A 36 -8.09 -4.23 9.48
C ASN A 36 -6.79 -3.57 10.01
N TYR A 37 -6.21 -4.08 11.10
CA TYR A 37 -4.95 -3.56 11.63
C TYR A 37 -3.75 -4.00 10.79
N THR A 38 -3.65 -5.27 10.43
CA THR A 38 -2.52 -5.80 9.65
C THR A 38 -2.46 -5.19 8.24
N ARG A 39 -3.62 -4.91 7.63
CA ARG A 39 -3.72 -4.17 6.37
C ARG A 39 -3.16 -2.76 6.51
N LYS A 40 -3.48 -2.06 7.60
CA LYS A 40 -2.96 -0.71 7.83
C LYS A 40 -1.45 -0.73 8.09
N ILE A 41 -0.91 -1.75 8.77
CA ILE A 41 0.55 -1.96 8.86
C ILE A 41 1.18 -2.08 7.46
N ASN A 42 0.61 -2.90 6.57
CA ASN A 42 1.07 -3.02 5.18
C ASN A 42 0.99 -1.68 4.44
N HIS A 43 -0.11 -0.94 4.60
CA HIS A 43 -0.30 0.39 4.00
C HIS A 43 0.78 1.38 4.44
N PHE A 44 1.01 1.52 5.76
CA PHE A 44 2.09 2.35 6.29
C PHE A 44 3.46 1.92 5.75
N ALA A 45 3.73 0.62 5.71
CA ALA A 45 5.00 0.09 5.26
C ALA A 45 5.29 0.42 3.79
N ILE A 46 4.31 0.27 2.89
CA ILE A 46 4.47 0.50 1.44
C ILE A 46 4.84 1.95 1.12
N PHE A 47 4.36 2.91 1.91
CA PHE A 47 4.67 4.32 1.69
C PHE A 47 5.87 4.83 2.51
N PHE A 48 6.05 4.38 3.75
CA PHE A 48 7.09 4.92 4.65
C PHE A 48 8.44 4.22 4.49
N LEU A 49 8.46 2.89 4.39
CA LEU A 49 9.73 2.15 4.32
C LEU A 49 10.55 2.55 3.10
N PRO A 50 9.97 2.68 1.89
CA PRO A 50 10.78 3.02 0.74
C PRO A 50 11.41 4.41 0.80
N VAL A 51 10.71 5.41 1.36
CA VAL A 51 11.26 6.76 1.60
C VAL A 51 12.37 6.72 2.65
N PHE A 52 12.16 5.97 3.73
CA PHE A 52 13.17 5.81 4.79
C PHE A 52 14.43 5.10 4.28
N ILE A 53 14.28 4.05 3.48
CA ILE A 53 15.38 3.27 2.90
C ILE A 53 16.17 4.11 1.91
N ASP A 54 15.50 4.85 1.02
CA ASP A 54 16.17 5.75 0.07
C ASP A 54 17.11 6.72 0.75
N LYS A 55 16.68 7.29 1.88
CA LYS A 55 17.51 8.19 2.68
C LYS A 55 18.77 7.51 3.23
N GLN A 56 18.75 6.21 3.54
CA GLN A 56 19.94 5.52 4.08
C GLN A 56 20.95 5.12 3.02
N PHE A 57 20.49 4.95 1.78
CA PHE A 57 21.34 4.63 0.64
C PHE A 57 21.67 5.86 -0.22
N ASP A 58 21.24 7.07 0.18
CA ASP A 58 21.40 8.29 -0.62
C ASP A 58 20.87 8.13 -2.06
N ALA A 59 19.69 7.52 -2.18
CA ALA A 59 19.03 7.23 -3.46
C ALA A 59 17.77 8.09 -3.64
N GLU A 60 17.59 8.68 -4.83
CA GLU A 60 16.49 9.61 -5.13
C GLU A 60 15.31 8.96 -5.88
N THR A 61 14.99 7.70 -5.57
CA THR A 61 14.08 6.92 -6.41
C THR A 61 12.61 7.39 -6.34
N PHE A 62 12.22 8.10 -5.27
CA PHE A 62 10.87 8.66 -5.10
C PHE A 62 10.61 9.94 -5.89
N THR A 63 11.65 10.72 -6.17
CA THR A 63 11.57 11.97 -6.91
C THR A 63 11.89 11.77 -8.39
N ASP A 64 12.47 10.63 -8.75
CA ASP A 64 12.68 10.21 -10.13
C ASP A 64 11.37 9.68 -10.76
N PHE A 65 10.87 10.40 -11.76
CA PHE A 65 9.67 10.04 -12.50
C PHE A 65 9.79 8.71 -13.24
N VAL A 66 10.92 8.46 -13.92
CA VAL A 66 11.12 7.24 -14.72
C VAL A 66 11.19 6.03 -13.81
N TYR A 67 11.94 6.14 -12.71
CA TYR A 67 12.03 5.10 -11.70
C TYR A 67 10.65 4.77 -11.13
N LEU A 68 9.86 5.80 -10.77
CA LEU A 68 8.54 5.57 -10.20
C LEU A 68 7.56 4.99 -11.22
N ALA A 69 7.61 5.42 -12.49
CA ALA A 69 6.77 4.87 -13.55
C ALA A 69 7.05 3.37 -13.77
N ILE A 70 8.33 2.98 -13.81
CA ILE A 70 8.74 1.57 -13.89
C ILE A 70 8.28 0.81 -12.64
N SER A 71 8.52 1.37 -11.46
CA SER A 71 8.10 0.77 -10.18
C SER A 71 6.58 0.61 -10.10
N ALA A 72 5.80 1.55 -10.65
CA ALA A 72 4.35 1.49 -10.69
C ALA A 72 3.87 0.29 -11.51
N VAL A 73 4.44 0.10 -12.71
CA VAL A 73 4.11 -1.03 -13.58
C VAL A 73 4.53 -2.35 -12.92
N ILE A 74 5.77 -2.46 -12.44
CA ILE A 74 6.27 -3.68 -11.81
C ILE A 74 5.45 -4.05 -10.58
N THR A 75 5.20 -3.08 -9.69
CA THR A 75 4.45 -3.32 -8.45
C THR A 75 3.01 -3.72 -8.75
N THR A 76 2.36 -3.04 -9.69
CA THR A 76 0.99 -3.37 -10.08
C THR A 76 0.91 -4.78 -10.70
N ILE A 77 1.82 -5.14 -11.61
CA ILE A 77 1.91 -6.51 -12.17
C ILE A 77 2.20 -7.53 -11.07
N SER A 78 3.05 -7.21 -10.09
CA SER A 78 3.39 -8.12 -9.00
C SER A 78 2.17 -8.56 -8.19
N LEU A 79 1.09 -7.76 -8.15
CA LEU A 79 -0.16 -8.15 -7.49
C LEU A 79 -0.82 -9.40 -8.11
N LEU A 80 -0.44 -9.79 -9.34
CA LEU A 80 -0.89 -11.04 -9.96
C LEU A 80 -0.51 -12.28 -9.14
N VAL A 81 0.56 -12.23 -8.34
CA VAL A 81 0.93 -13.36 -7.46
C VAL A 81 -0.17 -13.69 -6.44
N PHE A 82 -1.04 -12.73 -6.14
CA PHE A 82 -2.19 -12.89 -5.25
C PHE A 82 -3.46 -13.38 -5.94
N TYR A 83 -3.41 -13.64 -7.25
CA TYR A 83 -4.49 -14.32 -7.94
C TYR A 83 -4.71 -15.72 -7.34
N GLU A 84 -5.97 -16.08 -7.10
CA GLU A 84 -6.34 -17.21 -6.23
C GLU A 84 -5.64 -18.54 -6.58
N PRO A 85 -5.60 -18.98 -7.86
CA PRO A 85 -4.86 -20.19 -8.25
C PRO A 85 -3.35 -20.12 -7.92
N ILE A 86 -2.72 -18.96 -8.10
CA ILE A 86 -1.29 -18.78 -7.87
C ILE A 86 -0.98 -18.78 -6.37
N ARG A 87 -1.72 -17.98 -5.59
CA ARG A 87 -1.46 -17.88 -4.15
C ARG A 87 -1.76 -19.18 -3.41
N LYS A 88 -2.78 -19.96 -3.84
CA LYS A 88 -3.08 -21.27 -3.24
C LYS A 88 -2.02 -22.31 -3.58
N LEU A 89 -1.36 -22.19 -4.73
CA LEU A 89 -0.26 -23.08 -5.13
C LEU A 89 1.04 -22.79 -4.36
N ILE A 90 1.30 -21.52 -4.04
CA ILE A 90 2.56 -21.06 -3.41
C ILE A 90 2.25 -20.50 -2.00
N PRO A 91 2.45 -21.29 -0.92
CA PRO A 91 1.95 -20.95 0.41
C PRO A 91 2.35 -19.58 0.99
N PRO A 92 3.58 -19.05 0.75
CA PRO A 92 3.93 -17.71 1.18
C PRO A 92 2.99 -16.61 0.66
N TYR A 93 2.53 -16.71 -0.60
CA TYR A 93 1.61 -15.72 -1.16
C TYR A 93 0.22 -15.79 -0.55
N GLN A 94 -0.27 -16.99 -0.23
CA GLN A 94 -1.51 -17.15 0.53
C GLN A 94 -1.39 -16.54 1.93
N LEU A 95 -0.25 -16.75 2.61
CA LEU A 95 0.00 -16.17 3.93
C LEU A 95 0.02 -14.63 3.87
N MET A 96 0.75 -14.05 2.93
CA MET A 96 0.78 -12.59 2.74
C MET A 96 -0.62 -12.03 2.44
N PHE A 97 -1.40 -12.72 1.59
CA PHE A 97 -2.75 -12.29 1.21
C PHE A 97 -3.67 -12.17 2.43
N GLU A 98 -3.58 -13.10 3.38
CA GLU A 98 -4.36 -13.05 4.61
C GLU A 98 -4.03 -11.84 5.51
N GLY A 99 -2.85 -11.23 5.35
CA GLY A 99 -2.46 -10.02 6.05
C GLY A 99 -3.25 -8.77 5.62
N PHE A 100 -3.96 -8.82 4.48
CA PHE A 100 -4.74 -7.69 3.97
C PHE A 100 -6.13 -8.07 3.40
N ASP A 101 -6.49 -9.36 3.42
CA ASP A 101 -7.78 -9.88 2.94
C ASP A 101 -8.95 -9.59 3.89
N ARG A 102 -9.37 -8.33 3.89
CA ARG A 102 -10.44 -7.83 4.74
C ARG A 102 -11.77 -8.53 4.40
N PRO A 103 -12.51 -9.10 5.39
CA PRO A 103 -13.78 -9.80 5.17
C PRO A 103 -14.82 -8.98 4.40
N GLU A 104 -14.88 -7.68 4.66
CA GLU A 104 -15.81 -6.73 4.07
C GLU A 104 -15.56 -6.49 2.57
N ASP A 105 -14.36 -6.80 2.08
CA ASP A 105 -13.96 -6.60 0.68
C ASP A 105 -14.12 -7.88 -0.16
N ARG A 106 -14.34 -9.04 0.48
CA ARG A 106 -14.53 -10.33 -0.19
C ARG A 106 -15.81 -10.36 -1.04
N PRO A 107 -15.79 -11.05 -2.19
CA PRO A 107 -14.66 -11.78 -2.81
C PRO A 107 -13.71 -10.88 -3.64
N TYR A 108 -13.95 -9.57 -3.68
CA TYR A 108 -13.30 -8.64 -4.62
C TYR A 108 -12.05 -7.94 -4.05
N THR A 109 -11.49 -8.42 -2.94
CA THR A 109 -10.30 -7.84 -2.27
C THR A 109 -9.19 -7.48 -3.26
N LEU A 110 -8.82 -8.41 -4.15
CA LEU A 110 -7.76 -8.16 -5.12
C LEU A 110 -8.12 -7.04 -6.09
N ALA A 111 -9.36 -7.02 -6.61
CA ALA A 111 -9.82 -5.97 -7.51
C ALA A 111 -9.76 -4.58 -6.84
N TRP A 112 -10.12 -4.48 -5.56
CA TRP A 112 -10.02 -3.23 -4.80
C TRP A 112 -8.57 -2.77 -4.59
N ILE A 113 -7.64 -3.70 -4.36
CA ILE A 113 -6.22 -3.35 -4.25
C ILE A 113 -5.69 -2.88 -5.60
N TRP A 114 -6.05 -3.56 -6.69
CA TRP A 114 -5.67 -3.14 -8.04
C TRP A 114 -6.17 -1.72 -8.38
N THR A 115 -7.44 -1.41 -8.09
CA THR A 115 -7.98 -0.07 -8.33
C THR A 115 -7.32 0.97 -7.43
N GLN A 116 -7.03 0.64 -6.16
CA GLN A 116 -6.31 1.53 -5.24
C GLN A 116 -4.90 1.85 -5.75
N PHE A 117 -4.14 0.85 -6.21
CA PHE A 117 -2.79 1.06 -6.78
C PHE A 117 -2.83 1.85 -8.08
N ALA A 118 -3.73 1.49 -9.00
CA ALA A 118 -3.89 2.20 -10.27
C ALA A 118 -4.26 3.67 -10.05
N ALA A 119 -5.24 3.95 -9.17
CA ALA A 119 -5.63 5.32 -8.84
C ALA A 119 -4.51 6.08 -8.12
N GLY A 120 -3.81 5.42 -7.19
CA GLY A 120 -2.67 5.99 -6.48
C GLY A 120 -1.57 6.45 -7.45
N PHE A 121 -1.13 5.58 -8.36
CA PHE A 121 -0.12 5.95 -9.36
C PHE A 121 -0.63 6.95 -10.40
N ALA A 122 -1.91 6.90 -10.78
CA ALA A 122 -2.52 7.87 -11.68
C ALA A 122 -2.53 9.30 -11.10
N VAL A 123 -2.53 9.45 -9.77
CA VAL A 123 -2.36 10.75 -9.09
C VAL A 123 -0.88 11.08 -8.89
N MET A 124 -0.09 10.12 -8.39
CA MET A 124 1.32 10.35 -8.03
C MET A 124 2.20 10.71 -9.23
N LEU A 125 2.05 10.03 -10.37
CA LEU A 125 2.91 10.24 -11.54
C LEU A 125 2.77 11.66 -12.14
N PRO A 126 1.55 12.17 -12.41
CA PRO A 126 1.38 13.56 -12.86
C PRO A 126 1.88 14.59 -11.84
N MET A 127 1.69 14.35 -10.54
CA MET A 127 2.16 15.27 -9.50
C MET A 127 3.69 15.36 -9.46
N ILE A 128 4.40 14.24 -9.54
CA ILE A 128 5.87 14.22 -9.58
C ILE A 128 6.38 14.90 -10.85
N TRP A 129 5.77 14.58 -11.98
CA TRP A 129 6.14 15.21 -13.24
C TRP A 129 5.99 16.74 -13.16
N LEU A 130 4.84 17.23 -12.70
CA LEU A 130 4.56 18.66 -12.56
C LEU A 130 5.48 19.35 -11.56
N PHE A 131 5.65 18.78 -10.37
CA PHE A 131 6.52 19.33 -9.33
C PHE A 131 7.99 19.28 -9.72
N GLY A 132 8.41 18.26 -10.47
CA GLY A 132 9.74 18.18 -11.07
C GLY A 132 10.01 19.35 -12.03
N GLN A 133 9.04 19.70 -12.90
CA GLN A 133 9.17 20.85 -13.80
C GLN A 133 9.29 22.18 -13.05
N TRP A 134 8.73 22.28 -11.85
CA TRP A 134 8.76 23.50 -11.03
C TRP A 134 9.93 23.55 -10.04
N GLY A 135 10.80 22.54 -10.00
CA GLY A 135 11.88 22.45 -9.00
C GLY A 135 11.36 22.22 -7.58
N LEU A 136 10.13 21.71 -7.43
CA LEU A 136 9.43 21.50 -6.16
C LEU A 136 9.21 20.01 -5.87
N ALA A 137 10.10 19.14 -6.33
CA ALA A 137 9.94 17.68 -6.27
C ALA A 137 9.61 17.15 -4.85
N SER A 138 10.13 17.80 -3.80
CA SER A 138 9.83 17.45 -2.40
C SER A 138 8.35 17.54 -2.02
N LEU A 139 7.54 18.31 -2.76
CA LEU A 139 6.09 18.41 -2.54
C LEU A 139 5.35 17.10 -2.87
N VAL A 140 6.01 16.12 -3.51
CA VAL A 140 5.49 14.74 -3.65
C VAL A 140 5.20 14.09 -2.29
N LEU A 141 5.84 14.55 -1.22
CA LEU A 141 5.55 14.06 0.13
C LEU A 141 4.11 14.38 0.57
N ILE A 142 3.48 15.42 0.01
CA ILE A 142 2.11 15.80 0.37
C ILE A 142 1.11 14.66 0.06
N PRO A 143 0.95 14.16 -1.18
CA PRO A 143 0.03 13.07 -1.47
C PRO A 143 0.41 11.76 -0.74
N ILE A 144 1.70 11.54 -0.45
CA ILE A 144 2.15 10.40 0.38
C ILE A 144 1.63 10.57 1.81
N LEU A 145 1.82 11.73 2.43
CA LEU A 145 1.36 12.01 3.79
C LEU A 145 -0.16 11.95 3.90
N ILE A 146 -0.90 12.42 2.88
CA ILE A 146 -2.36 12.30 2.84
C ILE A 146 -2.78 10.82 2.84
N ASN A 147 -2.13 9.97 2.03
CA ASN A 147 -2.44 8.53 2.02
C ASN A 147 -2.01 7.85 3.33
N VAL A 148 -0.81 8.13 3.83
CA VAL A 148 -0.25 7.47 5.01
C VAL A 148 -0.94 7.91 6.29
N VAL A 149 -1.01 9.21 6.54
CA VAL A 149 -1.57 9.76 7.78
C VAL A 149 -3.08 9.80 7.68
N GLY A 150 -3.63 10.29 6.57
CA GLY A 150 -5.08 10.39 6.37
C GLY A 150 -5.73 9.01 6.31
N ASP A 151 -5.51 8.26 5.22
CA ASP A 151 -6.13 6.92 5.08
C ASP A 151 -5.58 5.92 6.10
N GLY A 152 -4.28 5.94 6.40
CA GLY A 152 -3.69 4.99 7.35
C GLY A 152 -4.26 5.11 8.77
N LEU A 153 -4.60 6.32 9.24
CA LEU A 153 -5.17 6.52 10.58
C LEU A 153 -6.70 6.55 10.61
N ALA A 154 -7.38 6.84 9.50
CA ALA A 154 -8.84 6.91 9.44
C ALA A 154 -9.51 5.65 10.03
N GLU A 155 -9.15 4.45 9.55
CA GLU A 155 -9.79 3.22 10.00
C GLU A 155 -9.53 2.90 11.51
N PRO A 156 -8.30 2.99 12.05
CA PRO A 156 -8.06 2.86 13.49
C PRO A 156 -8.80 3.91 14.34
N VAL A 157 -8.86 5.16 13.87
CA VAL A 157 -9.55 6.24 14.58
C VAL A 157 -11.05 6.01 14.60
N GLY A 158 -11.66 5.68 13.45
CA GLY A 158 -13.08 5.36 13.36
C GLY A 158 -13.48 4.17 14.24
N ILE A 159 -12.66 3.11 14.28
CA ILE A 159 -12.93 1.95 15.16
C ILE A 159 -12.86 2.31 16.65
N ARG A 160 -11.94 3.21 17.06
CA ARG A 160 -11.68 3.49 18.48
C ARG A 160 -12.45 4.68 19.04
N PHE A 161 -12.71 5.68 18.21
CA PHE A 161 -13.28 6.97 18.61
C PHE A 161 -14.52 7.35 17.79
N GLY A 162 -14.92 6.52 16.82
CA GLY A 162 -16.08 6.79 15.97
C GLY A 162 -17.37 6.79 16.79
N THR A 163 -18.14 7.86 16.67
CA THR A 163 -19.44 8.02 17.34
C THR A 163 -20.56 8.36 16.36
N HIS A 164 -20.24 9.01 15.25
CA HIS A 164 -21.23 9.46 14.28
C HIS A 164 -21.27 8.54 13.06
N GLU A 165 -22.17 7.55 13.10
CA GLU A 165 -22.32 6.58 12.02
C GLU A 165 -23.05 7.14 10.80
N TYR A 166 -22.62 6.74 9.61
CA TYR A 166 -23.32 6.95 8.36
C TYR A 166 -23.22 5.72 7.45
N LYS A 167 -24.21 5.57 6.57
CA LYS A 167 -24.24 4.49 5.57
C LYS A 167 -23.73 4.98 4.23
N THR A 168 -22.89 4.18 3.59
CA THR A 168 -22.37 4.44 2.25
C THR A 168 -22.35 3.18 1.40
N LYS A 169 -22.38 3.31 0.08
CA LYS A 169 -22.30 2.18 -0.87
C LYS A 169 -20.91 2.13 -1.49
N ALA A 170 -20.37 0.92 -1.68
CA ALA A 170 -19.14 0.77 -2.47
C ALA A 170 -19.39 1.14 -3.94
N LEU A 171 -18.38 1.73 -4.57
CA LEU A 171 -18.41 2.14 -5.98
C LEU A 171 -18.87 0.97 -6.86
N PHE A 172 -19.83 1.24 -7.74
CA PHE A 172 -20.37 0.25 -8.69
C PHE A 172 -21.00 -1.00 -8.06
N THR A 173 -21.34 -0.98 -6.77
CA THR A 173 -22.06 -2.08 -6.11
C THR A 173 -23.25 -1.55 -5.30
N ASN A 174 -24.19 -2.44 -4.97
CA ASN A 174 -25.28 -2.14 -4.03
C ASN A 174 -24.94 -2.52 -2.59
N LYS A 175 -23.69 -2.91 -2.30
CA LYS A 175 -23.27 -3.32 -0.96
C LYS A 175 -23.15 -2.07 -0.06
N GLU A 176 -23.91 -2.07 1.02
CA GLU A 176 -23.88 -1.01 2.03
C GLU A 176 -22.83 -1.28 3.10
N TYR A 177 -22.17 -0.22 3.54
CA TYR A 177 -21.16 -0.19 4.58
C TYR A 177 -21.54 0.85 5.61
N VAL A 178 -21.32 0.54 6.89
CA VAL A 178 -21.39 1.51 7.98
C VAL A 178 -20.00 2.08 8.21
N ARG A 179 -19.90 3.39 8.30
CA ARG A 179 -18.67 4.17 8.52
C ARG A 179 -18.91 5.22 9.59
N THR A 180 -17.85 5.82 10.11
CA THR A 180 -17.93 6.90 11.09
C THR A 180 -17.34 8.20 10.55
N LEU A 181 -17.89 9.35 10.92
CA LEU A 181 -17.36 10.64 10.45
C LEU A 181 -15.92 10.90 10.93
N GLU A 182 -15.55 10.31 12.06
CA GLU A 182 -14.22 10.39 12.66
C GLU A 182 -13.16 9.56 11.90
N GLY A 183 -13.59 8.60 11.08
CA GLY A 183 -12.72 7.67 10.36
C GLY A 183 -13.42 6.50 9.66
#